data_AF-A0A849WR63-F1
#
_entry.id   AF-A0A849WR63-F1
#
_cell.length_a   1.000
_cell.length_b   1.000
_cell.length_c   1.000
_cell.angle_alpha   90.00
_cell.angle_beta   90.00
_cell.angle_gamma   90.00
#
_symmetry.space_group_name_H-M   'P 1'
#
loop_
_entity.id
_entity.type
_entity.pdbx_description
1 polymer ?
#
loop_
_entity_poly.entity_id
_entity_poly.type
_entity_poly.pdbx_seq_one_letter_code
_entity_poly.pdbx_strand_id
1 'polypeptide(L)'
;MPLGGVIFMTIFIAIFGYILIILARLIGGRRTNNSQVKRDIYECGIPVQEKRETKVSVKFYLTAILFILFDIEIIFMYPWAITFKDFIGSGQGAFVFVSMLVFIAVFIYGLFWEIKSKALEWD
;
A
#
# COMPACT_ATOMS: atom_id res chain seq x y z
N MET A 1 -6.63 15.71 -19.41
CA MET A 1 -6.28 15.68 -17.97
C MET A 1 -5.23 16.74 -17.71
N PRO A 2 -5.35 17.60 -16.68
CA PRO A 2 -4.31 18.57 -16.35
C PRO A 2 -3.13 17.87 -15.65
N LEU A 3 -2.40 17.04 -16.41
CA LEU A 3 -1.21 16.32 -15.94
C LEU A 3 -0.19 17.30 -15.34
N GLY A 4 -0.11 18.51 -15.91
CA GLY A 4 0.72 19.59 -15.41
C GLY A 4 0.37 20.03 -13.98
N GLY A 5 -0.91 20.01 -13.60
CA GLY A 5 -1.34 20.36 -12.23
C GLY A 5 -0.91 19.30 -11.21
N VAL A 6 -1.03 18.02 -11.58
CA VAL A 6 -0.59 16.90 -10.73
C VAL A 6 0.92 16.94 -10.55
N ILE A 7 1.68 17.08 -11.64
CA ILE A 7 3.15 17.16 -11.60
C ILE A 7 3.60 18.35 -10.76
N PHE A 8 2.97 19.52 -10.94
CA PHE A 8 3.27 20.70 -10.14
C PHE A 8 3.03 20.45 -8.65
N MET A 9 1.89 19.86 -8.28
CA MET A 9 1.58 19.55 -6.87
C MET A 9 2.57 18.55 -6.28
N THR A 10 2.93 17.49 -7.00
CA THR A 10 3.90 16.49 -6.53
C THR A 10 5.28 17.12 -6.28
N ILE A 11 5.75 17.95 -7.22
CA ILE A 11 7.03 18.66 -7.09
C ILE A 11 6.97 19.64 -5.91
N PHE A 12 5.89 20.40 -5.79
CA PHE A 12 5.71 21.36 -4.71
C PHE A 12 5.75 20.67 -3.34
N ILE A 13 5.02 19.57 -3.15
CA ILE A 13 4.99 18.81 -1.89
C ILE A 13 6.39 18.26 -1.57
N ALA A 14 7.10 17.71 -2.56
CA ALA A 14 8.44 17.20 -2.36
C ALA A 14 9.44 18.29 -1.94
N ILE A 15 9.42 19.44 -2.63
CA ILE A 15 10.26 20.60 -2.31
C ILE A 15 9.92 21.13 -0.91
N PHE A 16 8.64 21.28 -0.60
CA PHE A 16 8.18 21.76 0.69
C PHE A 16 8.64 20.83 1.83
N GLY A 17 8.46 19.52 1.70
CA GLY A 17 8.95 18.54 2.67
C GLY A 17 10.47 18.61 2.85
N TYR A 18 11.22 18.78 1.75
CA TYR A 18 12.67 18.94 1.81
C TYR A 18 13.10 20.24 2.53
N ILE A 19 12.43 21.37 2.25
CA ILE A 19 12.66 22.64 2.94
C ILE A 19 12.38 22.49 4.44
N LEU A 20 11.29 21.81 4.82
CA LEU A 20 10.97 21.57 6.23
C LEU A 20 12.07 20.75 6.94
N ILE A 21 12.63 19.73 6.29
CA ILE A 21 13.75 18.95 6.84
C ILE A 21 14.99 19.82 7.03
N ILE A 22 15.33 20.67 6.05
CA ILE A 22 16.46 21.61 6.17
C ILE A 22 16.22 22.61 7.30
N LEU A 23 15.04 23.21 7.35
CA LEU A 23 14.68 24.20 8.34
C LEU A 23 14.70 23.59 9.75
N ALA A 24 14.18 22.37 9.92
CA ALA A 24 14.26 21.61 11.16
C ALA A 24 15.72 21.36 11.58
N ARG A 25 16.62 21.08 10.63
CA ARG A 25 18.06 20.90 10.90
C ARG A 25 18.77 22.21 11.26
N LEU A 26 18.34 23.34 10.69
CA LEU A 26 18.90 24.67 10.97
C LEU A 26 18.42 25.20 12.33
N ILE A 27 17.10 25.16 12.59
CA ILE A 27 16.48 25.65 13.83
C ILE A 27 16.77 24.70 15.00
N GLY A 28 16.71 23.38 14.79
CA GLY A 28 16.83 22.36 15.84
C GLY A 28 18.20 22.30 16.54
N GLY A 29 19.16 23.14 16.13
CA GLY A 29 20.50 23.21 16.70
C GLY A 29 21.35 21.98 16.39
N ARG A 30 22.56 22.18 15.85
CA ARG A 30 23.54 21.09 15.77
C ARG A 30 23.99 20.73 17.19
N ARG A 31 23.34 19.75 17.83
CA ARG A 31 23.88 19.14 19.06
C ARG A 31 25.22 18.48 18.72
N THR A 32 26.31 19.13 19.11
CA THR A 32 27.72 18.72 18.98
C THR A 32 28.07 17.44 19.73
N ASN A 33 27.18 16.96 20.60
CA ASN A 33 27.40 15.70 21.31
C ASN A 33 27.06 14.51 20.39
N ASN A 34 28.06 14.11 19.62
CA ASN A 34 28.09 12.87 18.84
C ASN A 34 28.47 11.66 19.72
N SER A 35 27.87 11.56 20.91
CA SER A 35 28.11 10.42 21.79
C SER A 35 27.57 9.15 21.15
N GLN A 36 28.35 8.07 21.23
CA GLN A 36 27.97 6.74 20.76
C GLN A 36 26.63 6.28 21.35
N VAL A 37 26.35 6.65 22.61
CA VAL A 37 25.09 6.35 23.32
C VAL A 37 23.87 6.94 22.63
N LYS A 38 24.01 8.12 22.00
CA LYS A 38 22.89 8.79 21.32
C LYS A 38 22.56 8.15 19.96
N ARG A 39 23.53 7.46 19.36
CA ARG A 39 23.38 6.75 18.08
C ARG A 39 23.08 5.26 18.27
N ASP A 40 23.07 4.79 19.51
CA ASP A 40 22.79 3.40 19.83
C ASP A 40 21.30 3.10 19.67
N ILE A 41 21.00 1.83 19.42
CA ILE A 41 19.63 1.36 19.32
C ILE A 41 19.00 1.44 20.72
N TYR A 42 17.74 1.87 20.79
CA TYR A 42 17.04 1.97 22.05
C TYR A 42 16.72 0.58 22.61
N GLU A 43 17.43 0.18 23.66
CA GLU A 43 17.14 -1.03 24.44
C GLU A 43 17.34 -0.76 25.95
N CYS A 44 16.83 0.38 26.43
CA CYS A 44 16.93 0.81 27.83
C CYS A 44 18.37 0.84 28.39
N GLY A 45 19.38 1.08 27.55
CA GLY A 45 20.80 1.12 27.94
C GLY A 45 21.46 -0.26 28.04
N ILE A 46 20.77 -1.32 27.63
CA ILE A 46 21.34 -2.66 27.49
C ILE A 46 22.03 -2.73 26.12
N PRO A 47 23.28 -3.23 26.04
CA PRO A 47 23.93 -3.42 24.74
C PRO A 47 23.12 -4.43 23.94
N VAL A 48 22.75 -4.05 22.72
CA VAL A 48 22.00 -4.91 21.80
C VAL A 48 22.76 -6.22 21.64
N GLN A 49 22.14 -7.33 22.06
CA GLN A 49 22.69 -8.66 21.79
C GLN A 49 22.70 -8.87 20.27
N GLU A 50 23.80 -9.38 19.73
CA GLU A 50 23.92 -9.60 18.29
C GLU A 50 22.68 -10.29 17.72
N LYS A 51 22.03 -9.56 16.80
CA LYS A 51 21.00 -9.97 15.85
C LYS A 51 20.35 -11.32 16.18
N ARG A 52 19.48 -11.34 17.20
CA ARG A 52 18.45 -12.38 17.27
C ARG A 52 17.70 -12.30 15.93
N GLU A 53 17.68 -13.39 15.17
CA GLU A 53 16.88 -13.46 13.95
C GLU A 53 15.42 -13.22 14.32
N THR A 54 14.97 -11.98 14.18
CA THR A 54 13.56 -11.63 14.32
C THR A 54 12.87 -12.21 13.11
N LYS A 55 12.36 -13.44 13.26
CA LYS A 55 11.50 -14.06 12.26
C LYS A 55 10.24 -13.21 12.16
N VAL A 56 10.14 -12.44 11.08
CA VAL A 56 8.90 -11.75 10.72
C VAL A 56 7.83 -12.81 10.48
N SER A 57 6.64 -12.60 11.04
CA SER A 57 5.55 -13.55 10.89
C SER A 57 5.13 -13.68 9.42
N VAL A 58 4.93 -14.92 8.96
CA VAL A 58 4.44 -15.23 7.59
C VAL A 58 3.08 -14.58 7.32
N LYS A 59 2.31 -14.26 8.37
CA LYS A 59 1.00 -13.60 8.27
C LYS A 59 1.06 -12.25 7.52
N PHE A 60 2.17 -11.50 7.63
CA PHE A 60 2.35 -10.25 6.88
C PHE A 60 2.48 -10.50 5.37
N TYR A 61 3.11 -11.62 4.99
CA TYR A 61 3.27 -12.00 3.59
C TYR A 61 1.94 -12.44 2.97
N LEU A 62 1.14 -13.23 3.68
CA LEU A 62 -0.20 -13.64 3.24
C LEU A 62 -1.10 -12.41 3.03
N THR A 63 -1.08 -11.47 3.97
CA THR A 63 -1.84 -10.22 3.85
C THR A 63 -1.39 -9.38 2.64
N ALA A 64 -0.08 -9.31 2.37
CA ALA A 64 0.45 -8.57 1.23
C ALA A 64 0.05 -9.21 -0.11
N ILE A 65 0.11 -10.53 -0.23
CA ILE A 65 -0.35 -11.24 -1.44
C ILE A 65 -1.84 -10.99 -1.67
N LEU A 66 -2.66 -11.10 -0.63
CA LEU A 66 -4.10 -10.86 -0.75
C LEU A 66 -4.39 -9.43 -1.20
N PHE A 67 -3.68 -8.44 -0.66
CA PHE A 67 -3.80 -7.05 -1.10
C PHE A 67 -3.42 -6.87 -2.58
N ILE A 68 -2.31 -7.48 -3.03
CA ILE A 68 -1.91 -7.43 -4.44
C ILE A 68 -2.97 -8.06 -5.35
N LEU A 69 -3.57 -9.18 -4.92
CA LEU A 69 -4.60 -9.88 -5.67
C LEU A 69 -5.86 -9.02 -5.83
N PHE A 70 -6.30 -8.34 -4.76
CA PHE A 70 -7.42 -7.40 -4.81
C PHE A 70 -7.12 -6.14 -5.64
N ASP A 71 -5.90 -5.62 -5.58
CA ASP A 71 -5.51 -4.46 -6.39
C ASP A 71 -5.52 -4.81 -7.89
N ILE A 72 -5.04 -6.02 -8.24
CA ILE A 72 -5.12 -6.55 -9.60
C ILE A 72 -6.58 -6.73 -10.05
N GLU A 73 -7.49 -7.17 -9.18
CA GLU A 73 -8.92 -7.23 -9.49
C GLU A 73 -9.44 -5.87 -9.97
N ILE A 74 -9.16 -4.80 -9.21
CA ILE A 74 -9.61 -3.43 -9.53
C ILE A 74 -9.05 -2.96 -10.87
N ILE A 75 -7.81 -3.31 -11.21
CA ILE A 75 -7.22 -3.00 -12.51
C ILE A 75 -8.06 -3.58 -13.67
N PHE A 76 -8.67 -4.76 -13.51
CA PHE A 76 -9.59 -5.32 -14.50
C PHE A 76 -10.98 -4.69 -14.44
N MET A 77 -11.45 -4.32 -13.26
CA MET A 77 -12.76 -3.69 -13.10
C MET A 77 -12.82 -2.29 -13.73
N TYR A 78 -11.71 -1.55 -13.73
CA TYR A 78 -11.71 -0.15 -14.14
C TYR A 78 -11.99 0.05 -15.64
N PRO A 79 -11.30 -0.63 -16.59
CA PRO A 79 -11.63 -0.57 -18.01
C PRO A 79 -13.06 -1.01 -18.31
N TRP A 80 -13.54 -2.05 -17.63
CA TRP A 80 -14.92 -2.52 -17.74
C TRP A 80 -15.91 -1.41 -17.32
N ALA A 81 -15.67 -0.78 -16.17
CA ALA A 81 -16.55 0.25 -15.62
C ALA A 81 -16.66 1.49 -16.53
N ILE A 82 -15.55 1.92 -17.15
CA ILE A 82 -15.55 3.10 -18.01
C ILE A 82 -16.18 2.84 -19.39
N THR A 83 -16.07 1.62 -19.92
CA THR A 83 -16.59 1.24 -21.27
C THR A 83 -18.00 0.65 -21.23
N PHE A 84 -18.53 0.33 -20.06
CA PHE A 84 -19.82 -0.33 -19.91
C PHE A 84 -20.98 0.36 -20.65
N LYS A 85 -20.99 1.70 -20.67
CA LYS A 85 -22.02 2.49 -21.38
C LYS A 85 -21.99 2.26 -22.90
N ASP A 86 -20.82 2.07 -23.48
CA ASP A 86 -20.66 1.83 -24.92
C ASP A 86 -21.19 0.43 -25.29
N PHE A 87 -20.99 -0.56 -24.41
CA PHE A 87 -21.55 -1.90 -24.56
C PHE A 87 -23.07 -1.95 -24.41
N ILE A 88 -23.66 -1.09 -23.57
CA ILE A 88 -25.12 -0.94 -23.51
C ILE A 88 -25.65 -0.38 -24.84
N GLY A 89 -25.02 0.65 -25.39
CA GLY A 89 -25.43 1.27 -26.66
C GLY A 89 -25.36 0.33 -27.87
N SER A 90 -24.45 -0.66 -27.84
CA SER A 90 -24.30 -1.69 -28.86
C SER A 90 -25.18 -2.93 -28.66
N GLY A 91 -26.02 -2.96 -27.61
CA GLY A 91 -26.92 -4.08 -27.30
C GLY A 91 -26.26 -5.27 -26.59
N GLN A 92 -24.98 -5.17 -26.23
CA GLN A 92 -24.21 -6.21 -25.54
C GLN A 92 -24.13 -6.02 -24.01
N GLY A 93 -24.80 -4.99 -23.47
CA GLY A 93 -24.70 -4.61 -22.06
C GLY A 93 -25.01 -5.75 -21.06
N ALA A 94 -26.01 -6.60 -21.36
CA ALA A 94 -26.35 -7.72 -20.48
C ALA A 94 -25.23 -8.76 -20.41
N PHE A 95 -24.60 -9.09 -21.54
CA PHE A 95 -23.49 -10.05 -21.59
C PHE A 95 -22.29 -9.53 -20.80
N VAL A 96 -21.92 -8.27 -21.04
CA VAL A 96 -20.79 -7.61 -20.38
C VAL A 96 -21.04 -7.41 -18.88
N PHE A 97 -22.30 -7.23 -18.47
CA PHE A 97 -22.67 -7.17 -17.06
C PHE A 97 -22.54 -8.53 -16.36
N VAL A 98 -23.05 -9.59 -17.00
CA VAL A 98 -22.99 -10.95 -16.44
C VAL A 98 -21.55 -11.46 -16.36
N SER A 99 -20.72 -11.19 -17.37
CA SER A 99 -19.31 -11.58 -17.33
C SER A 99 -18.57 -10.96 -16.14
N MET A 100 -18.89 -9.70 -15.80
CA MET A 100 -18.34 -9.03 -14.63
C MET A 100 -18.87 -9.58 -13.31
N LEU A 101 -20.15 -9.92 -13.22
CA LEU A 101 -20.71 -10.58 -12.04
C LEU A 101 -20.04 -11.93 -11.79
N VAL A 102 -19.80 -12.71 -12.83
CA VAL A 102 -19.08 -13.99 -12.72
C VAL A 102 -17.64 -13.75 -12.29
N PHE A 103 -16.96 -12.75 -12.86
CA PHE A 103 -15.61 -12.37 -12.47
C PHE A 103 -15.52 -12.06 -10.97
N ILE A 104 -16.36 -11.14 -10.48
CA ILE A 104 -16.41 -10.76 -9.05
C ILE A 104 -16.77 -11.97 -8.17
N ALA A 105 -17.70 -12.82 -8.60
CA ALA A 105 -18.10 -14.00 -7.83
C ALA A 105 -16.94 -14.98 -7.58
N VAL A 106 -16.01 -15.13 -8.54
CA VAL A 106 -14.81 -15.96 -8.38
C VAL A 106 -13.89 -15.40 -7.30
N PHE A 107 -13.67 -14.09 -7.28
CA PHE A 107 -12.84 -13.43 -6.26
C PHE A 107 -13.48 -13.48 -4.87
N ILE A 108 -14.80 -13.22 -4.78
CA ILE A 108 -15.56 -13.36 -3.52
C ILE A 108 -15.47 -14.79 -2.98
N TYR A 109 -15.54 -15.80 -3.85
CA TYR A 109 -15.38 -17.19 -3.45
C TYR A 109 -13.97 -17.48 -2.90
N GLY A 110 -12.93 -16.96 -3.55
CA GLY A 110 -11.55 -17.03 -3.05
C GLY A 110 -11.39 -16.39 -1.67
N LEU A 111 -11.92 -15.17 -1.49
CA LEU A 111 -11.90 -14.47 -0.20
C LEU A 111 -12.63 -15.26 0.89
N PHE A 112 -13.80 -15.82 0.57
CA PHE A 112 -14.55 -16.64 1.50
C PHE A 112 -13.74 -17.86 1.96
N TRP A 113 -13.01 -18.50 1.03
CA TRP A 113 -12.14 -19.63 1.34
C TRP A 113 -10.96 -19.24 2.23
N GLU A 114 -10.33 -18.09 2.00
CA GLU A 114 -9.23 -17.60 2.83
C GLU A 114 -9.66 -17.26 4.25
N ILE A 115 -10.83 -16.61 4.42
CA ILE A 115 -11.42 -16.33 5.72
C ILE A 115 -11.69 -17.64 6.46
N LYS A 116 -12.27 -18.64 5.78
CA LYS A 116 -12.52 -19.96 6.37
C LYS A 116 -11.22 -20.69 6.76
N SER A 117 -10.15 -20.48 6.02
CA SER A 117 -8.84 -21.07 6.28
C SER A 117 -8.08 -20.38 7.42
N LYS A 118 -8.65 -19.34 8.03
CA LYS A 118 -8.04 -18.57 9.14
C LYS A 118 -6.69 -17.95 8.79
N ALA A 119 -6.40 -17.77 7.50
CA ALA A 119 -5.14 -17.17 7.03
C ALA A 119 -4.95 -15.72 7.49
N LEU A 120 -6.06 -15.07 7.88
CA LEU A 120 -6.16 -13.67 8.31
C LEU A 120 -6.24 -13.50 9.84
N GLU A 121 -6.13 -14.58 10.64
CA GLU A 121 -6.21 -14.48 12.10
C GLU A 121 -4.87 -14.01 12.71
N TRP A 122 -4.93 -12.96 13.52
CA TRP A 122 -3.75 -12.25 14.07
C TRP A 122 -3.34 -12.70 15.48
N ASP A 123 -4.09 -13.62 16.08
CA ASP A 123 -3.79 -14.20 17.40
C ASP A 123 -2.73 -15.32 17.35
#